data_AF-A0AAD9AQ33-F1
#
_entry.id   AF-A0AAD9AQ33-F1
#
_cell.length_a   1.000
_cell.length_b   1.000
_cell.length_c   1.000
_cell.angle_alpha   90.00
_cell.angle_beta   90.00
_cell.angle_gamma   90.00
#
_symmetry.space_group_name_H-M   'P 1'
#
loop_
_entity.id
_entity.type
_entity.pdbx_description
1 polymer ?
#
loop_
_entity_poly.entity_id
_entity_poly.type
_entity_poly.pdbx_seq_one_letter_code
_entity_poly.pdbx_strand_id
1 'polypeptide(L)'
;MARHRLQRLESPSRTLSLLLHVAGLCSFFASFQFLSTLTHEISMGFGGNYQHLTNIGLILSATTFGIGLLADITLIPQLFAVKNALSTTAAPLEVLISILYWGIRSIDERLLIPEGFELHWLPDVGFHLVPAVVLTLDLILFSPPWTIRAYSAMTISMVFAFLYWGWVELCFSKNGAPRIACKGPVSGALGDVLQASFYIENKNVGNKAESEDWRIRGYNPLTPPDLLQHEIAQTPKSKQTVIEGREEAAAVVNGTDEKGRLLVIIGPCSIHDPKAALEYCDLLLAAKEKHKDELLIVMRSYLEKPRTTVGWKGLINDPDIDNSFKINKGLRLSRQLFVDLTDKGMPIASEMLDTISPQFLADLLSVGAVGARTTESQLHRELASGLSFPVGFKNGTDGSLGVAIDAIGAVRHPHHFLSVTKPGVVAIVGTVGNEDCFVILRGGTKGTNYDAKSIAEAKAALEKAGLPQRLMVDCSHGNSLKNHKNQPKVASELAAQISKGETAVMGVMIESNINEGNQKVPKEGPSALKYGVSITDACIHWDDTVSVLDELASAVKQRREILSRNGHA
;
A
#
# COMPACT_ATOMS: atom_id res chain seq x y z
N MET A 1 -70.58 3.23 21.24
CA MET A 1 -69.67 3.16 20.08
C MET A 1 -70.01 1.91 19.29
N ALA A 2 -70.19 2.00 17.97
CA ALA A 2 -70.45 0.83 17.15
C ALA A 2 -69.20 -0.07 17.12
N ARG A 3 -69.34 -1.32 17.56
CA ARG A 3 -68.27 -2.32 17.60
C ARG A 3 -67.85 -2.65 16.16
N HIS A 4 -66.57 -2.51 15.83
CA HIS A 4 -66.09 -2.84 14.49
C HIS A 4 -66.09 -4.36 14.29
N ARG A 5 -66.49 -4.85 13.10
CA ARG A 5 -66.65 -6.29 12.78
C ARG A 5 -65.42 -7.19 12.99
N LEU A 6 -64.22 -6.63 13.21
CA LEU A 6 -62.99 -7.40 13.44
C LEU A 6 -62.38 -7.14 14.83
N GLN A 7 -63.00 -6.30 15.67
CA GLN A 7 -62.59 -6.12 17.05
C GLN A 7 -62.99 -7.37 17.85
N ARG A 8 -62.02 -8.23 18.16
CA ARG A 8 -62.26 -9.54 18.77
C ARG A 8 -62.52 -9.45 20.26
N LEU A 9 -61.86 -8.53 20.97
CA LEU A 9 -62.02 -8.31 22.40
C LEU A 9 -62.40 -6.86 22.72
N GLU A 10 -63.06 -6.64 23.85
CA GLU A 10 -63.39 -5.29 24.32
C GLU A 10 -62.11 -4.56 24.73
N SER A 11 -61.94 -3.36 24.20
CA SER A 11 -60.84 -2.43 24.49
C SER A 11 -61.42 -1.02 24.32
N PRO A 12 -61.35 -0.11 25.32
CA PRO A 12 -60.76 -0.28 26.65
C PRO A 12 -61.24 -1.50 27.42
N SER A 13 -60.34 -2.19 28.10
CA SER A 13 -60.70 -3.21 29.08
C SER A 13 -59.78 -3.11 30.28
N ARG A 14 -60.40 -2.93 31.46
CA ARG A 14 -59.68 -2.89 32.75
C ARG A 14 -59.12 -4.25 33.18
N THR A 15 -59.18 -5.26 32.31
CA THR A 15 -58.65 -6.60 32.58
C THR A 15 -57.55 -6.96 31.57
N LEU A 16 -57.89 -7.61 30.46
CA LEU A 16 -56.89 -8.23 29.58
C LEU A 16 -55.97 -7.22 28.86
N SER A 17 -56.53 -6.10 28.38
CA SER A 17 -55.74 -5.01 27.75
C SER A 17 -54.80 -4.37 28.76
N LEU A 18 -55.32 -4.04 29.95
CA LEU A 18 -54.52 -3.49 31.05
C LEU A 18 -53.36 -4.42 31.43
N LEU A 19 -53.63 -5.73 31.58
CA LEU A 19 -52.60 -6.72 31.92
C LEU A 19 -51.51 -6.83 30.84
N LEU A 20 -51.90 -6.80 29.56
CA LEU A 20 -50.95 -6.82 28.45
C LEU A 20 -50.05 -5.57 28.45
N HIS A 21 -50.64 -4.38 28.64
CA HIS A 21 -49.87 -3.14 28.71
C HIS A 21 -48.92 -3.11 29.90
N VAL A 22 -49.36 -3.56 31.08
CA VAL A 22 -48.50 -3.67 32.27
C VAL A 22 -47.35 -4.65 32.02
N ALA A 23 -47.64 -5.84 31.50
CA ALA A 23 -46.62 -6.86 31.24
C ALA A 23 -45.58 -6.38 30.20
N GLY A 24 -46.04 -5.76 29.11
CA GLY A 24 -45.16 -5.17 28.11
C GLY A 24 -44.27 -4.07 28.69
N LEU A 25 -44.84 -3.14 29.46
CA LEU A 25 -44.07 -2.06 30.11
C LEU A 25 -43.04 -2.60 31.11
N CYS A 26 -43.38 -3.63 31.90
CA CYS A 26 -42.41 -4.27 32.78
C CYS A 26 -41.22 -4.85 31.99
N SER A 27 -41.48 -5.52 30.86
CA SER A 27 -40.40 -6.02 29.99
C SER A 27 -39.57 -4.87 29.40
N PHE A 28 -40.21 -3.81 28.90
CA PHE A 28 -39.51 -2.69 28.28
C PHE A 28 -38.65 -1.94 29.30
N PHE A 29 -39.14 -1.75 30.53
CA PHE A 29 -38.36 -1.16 31.62
C PHE A 29 -37.17 -2.03 32.01
N ALA A 30 -37.32 -3.36 32.06
CA ALA A 30 -36.20 -4.26 32.30
C ALA A 30 -35.13 -4.13 31.21
N SER A 31 -35.53 -4.02 29.94
CA SER A 31 -34.63 -3.75 28.82
C SER A 31 -33.93 -2.39 28.94
N PHE A 32 -34.64 -1.31 29.31
CA PHE A 32 -34.01 -0.01 29.55
C PHE A 32 -33.04 -0.01 30.74
N GLN A 33 -33.40 -0.70 31.82
CA GLN A 33 -32.51 -0.86 32.97
C GLN A 33 -31.22 -1.59 32.54
N PHE A 34 -31.34 -2.68 31.79
CA PHE A 34 -30.19 -3.38 31.23
C PHE A 34 -29.35 -2.47 30.31
N LEU A 35 -30.01 -1.70 29.44
CA LEU A 35 -29.36 -0.74 28.54
C LEU A 35 -28.57 0.35 29.30
N SER A 36 -29.07 0.76 30.47
CA SER A 36 -28.37 1.74 31.33
C SER A 36 -27.12 1.16 32.00
N THR A 37 -27.04 -0.16 32.14
CA THR A 37 -25.88 -0.87 32.71
C THR A 37 -24.84 -1.27 31.66
N LEU A 38 -25.19 -1.19 30.38
CA LEU A 38 -24.29 -1.49 29.26
C LEU A 38 -23.37 -0.31 28.97
N THR A 39 -22.07 -0.47 29.25
CA THR A 39 -21.01 0.46 28.84
C THR A 39 -20.09 -0.23 27.82
N HIS A 40 -20.22 0.15 26.54
CA HIS A 40 -19.35 -0.31 25.45
C HIS A 40 -18.85 0.89 24.63
N GLU A 41 -17.76 0.77 23.87
CA GLU A 41 -17.17 1.92 23.17
C GLU A 41 -18.16 2.63 22.22
N ILE A 42 -19.07 1.89 21.58
CA ILE A 42 -20.14 2.41 20.72
C ILE A 42 -21.15 3.24 21.52
N SER A 43 -21.47 2.83 22.76
CA SER A 43 -22.42 3.53 23.63
C SER A 43 -21.85 4.84 24.21
N MET A 44 -20.54 5.05 24.10
CA MET A 44 -19.84 6.27 24.51
C MET A 44 -19.74 7.32 23.39
N GLY A 45 -20.13 6.96 22.16
CA GLY A 45 -20.18 7.87 21.01
C GLY A 45 -21.38 8.83 21.03
N PHE A 46 -21.38 9.81 20.14
CA PHE A 46 -22.50 10.70 19.87
C PHE A 46 -23.74 9.89 19.45
N GLY A 47 -24.82 10.04 20.21
CA GLY A 47 -26.06 9.24 20.09
C GLY A 47 -26.15 8.06 21.06
N GLY A 48 -25.04 7.68 21.71
CA GLY A 48 -24.98 6.65 22.73
C GLY A 48 -25.61 5.33 22.30
N ASN A 49 -26.35 4.68 23.21
CA ASN A 49 -27.11 3.47 22.91
C ASN A 49 -28.26 3.69 21.90
N TYR A 50 -28.68 4.92 21.68
CA TYR A 50 -29.83 5.24 20.82
C TYR A 50 -29.45 5.50 19.36
N GLN A 51 -28.26 5.08 18.96
CA GLN A 51 -27.86 4.99 17.56
C GLN A 51 -28.55 3.81 16.84
N HIS A 52 -28.92 2.77 17.61
CA HIS A 52 -29.47 1.53 17.06
C HIS A 52 -31.00 1.59 16.93
N LEU A 53 -31.50 1.13 15.77
CA LEU A 53 -32.94 1.07 15.48
C LEU A 53 -33.73 0.31 16.55
N THR A 54 -33.18 -0.78 17.08
CA THR A 54 -33.80 -1.58 18.15
C THR A 54 -34.13 -0.74 19.39
N ASN A 55 -33.22 0.13 19.82
CA ASN A 55 -33.40 0.92 21.03
C ASN A 55 -34.37 2.09 20.82
N ILE A 56 -34.40 2.65 19.61
CA ILE A 56 -35.41 3.65 19.21
C ILE A 56 -36.80 2.99 19.09
N GLY A 57 -36.87 1.79 18.52
CA GLY A 57 -38.08 0.97 18.48
C GLY A 57 -38.63 0.75 19.89
N LEU A 58 -37.78 0.33 20.83
CA LEU A 58 -38.18 0.10 22.21
C LEU A 58 -38.78 1.35 22.89
N ILE A 59 -38.28 2.56 22.59
CA ILE A 59 -38.87 3.82 23.07
C ILE A 59 -40.28 4.01 22.50
N LEU A 60 -40.46 3.77 21.20
CA LEU A 60 -41.76 3.87 20.56
C LEU A 60 -42.75 2.84 21.12
N SER A 61 -42.28 1.62 21.36
CA SER A 61 -43.03 0.53 21.99
C SER A 61 -43.48 0.88 23.41
N ALA A 62 -42.57 1.40 24.24
CA ALA A 62 -42.88 1.84 25.60
C ALA A 62 -43.83 3.04 25.62
N THR A 63 -43.68 3.98 24.69
CA THR A 63 -44.59 5.13 24.57
C THR A 63 -45.99 4.67 24.17
N THR A 64 -46.09 3.77 23.19
CA THR A 64 -47.36 3.21 22.73
C THR A 64 -48.09 2.49 23.85
N PHE A 65 -47.39 1.62 24.58
CA PHE A 65 -47.97 0.88 25.71
C PHE A 65 -48.25 1.77 26.93
N GLY A 66 -47.45 2.81 27.17
CA GLY A 66 -47.71 3.80 28.23
C GLY A 66 -48.99 4.58 27.98
N ILE A 67 -49.20 5.03 26.75
CA ILE A 67 -50.46 5.69 26.35
C ILE A 67 -51.62 4.70 26.40
N GLY A 68 -51.42 3.44 25.99
CA GLY A 68 -52.40 2.37 26.12
C GLY A 68 -52.81 2.10 27.56
N LEU A 69 -51.85 2.02 28.49
CA LEU A 69 -52.09 1.87 29.91
C LEU A 69 -52.89 3.04 30.48
N LEU A 70 -52.51 4.28 30.14
CA LEU A 70 -53.25 5.47 30.55
C LEU A 70 -54.67 5.47 29.97
N ALA A 71 -54.84 5.04 28.73
CA ALA A 71 -56.14 4.90 28.09
C ALA A 71 -57.01 3.87 28.83
N ASP A 72 -56.46 2.72 29.20
CA ASP A 72 -57.18 1.67 29.94
C ASP A 72 -57.59 2.09 31.36
N ILE A 73 -56.76 2.91 32.03
CA ILE A 73 -57.06 3.44 33.37
C ILE A 73 -58.13 4.54 33.29
N THR A 74 -57.91 5.53 32.42
CA THR A 74 -58.70 6.78 32.37
C THR A 74 -59.95 6.67 31.50
N LEU A 75 -60.00 5.70 30.60
CA LEU A 75 -61.07 5.50 29.61
C LEU A 75 -61.26 6.70 28.65
N ILE A 76 -60.23 7.54 28.48
CA ILE A 76 -60.27 8.72 27.60
C ILE A 76 -60.18 8.30 26.12
N PRO A 77 -61.20 8.55 25.28
CA PRO A 77 -61.21 8.12 23.87
C PRO A 77 -60.04 8.68 23.03
N GLN A 78 -59.56 9.88 23.34
CA GLN A 78 -58.43 10.50 22.65
C GLN A 78 -57.13 9.72 22.84
N LEU A 79 -56.89 9.20 24.05
CA LEU A 79 -55.69 8.39 24.32
C LEU A 79 -55.72 7.07 23.53
N PHE A 80 -56.90 6.47 23.35
CA PHE A 80 -57.06 5.32 22.47
C PHE A 80 -56.75 5.65 21.02
N ALA A 81 -57.23 6.79 20.51
CA ALA A 81 -56.93 7.22 19.15
C ALA A 81 -55.42 7.42 18.93
N VAL A 82 -54.73 8.05 19.90
CA VAL A 82 -53.28 8.24 19.84
C VAL A 82 -52.52 6.91 19.91
N LYS A 83 -52.87 6.04 20.86
CA LYS A 83 -52.25 4.70 20.98
C LYS A 83 -52.43 3.89 19.70
N ASN A 84 -53.64 3.84 19.16
CA ASN A 84 -53.92 3.10 17.92
C ASN A 84 -53.12 3.67 16.74
N ALA A 85 -52.97 4.99 16.67
CA ALA A 85 -52.15 5.62 15.63
C ALA A 85 -50.68 5.20 15.76
N LEU A 86 -50.11 5.25 16.96
CA LEU A 86 -48.74 4.81 17.22
C LEU A 86 -48.54 3.31 16.93
N SER A 87 -49.50 2.45 17.31
CA SER A 87 -49.43 1.00 17.07
C SER A 87 -49.33 0.65 15.59
N THR A 88 -49.88 1.47 14.68
CA THR A 88 -49.75 1.22 13.22
C THR A 88 -48.33 1.38 12.68
N THR A 89 -47.44 2.03 13.43
CA THR A 89 -46.02 2.17 13.10
C THR A 89 -45.15 1.29 14.00
N ALA A 90 -45.45 1.27 15.30
CA ALA A 90 -44.68 0.52 16.28
C ALA A 90 -44.69 -0.98 16.01
N ALA A 91 -45.86 -1.60 15.79
CA ALA A 91 -45.94 -3.05 15.63
C ALA A 91 -45.22 -3.55 14.35
N PRO A 92 -45.42 -2.96 13.16
CA PRO A 92 -44.68 -3.39 11.96
C PRO A 92 -43.18 -3.15 12.07
N LEU A 93 -42.74 -2.06 12.70
CA LEU A 93 -41.33 -1.76 12.91
C LEU A 93 -40.66 -2.83 13.79
N GLU A 94 -41.29 -3.19 14.92
CA GLU A 94 -40.75 -4.19 15.83
C GLU A 94 -40.75 -5.60 15.23
N VAL A 95 -41.78 -5.94 14.44
CA VAL A 95 -41.79 -7.20 13.68
C VAL A 95 -40.63 -7.23 12.68
N LEU A 96 -40.35 -6.13 11.98
CA LEU A 96 -39.22 -6.03 11.06
C LEU A 96 -37.88 -6.17 11.80
N ILE A 97 -37.69 -5.45 12.92
CA ILE A 97 -36.50 -5.57 13.77
C ILE A 97 -36.29 -7.02 14.19
N SER A 98 -37.35 -7.69 14.67
CA SER A 98 -37.30 -9.07 15.13
C SER A 98 -36.91 -10.04 14.01
N ILE A 99 -37.54 -9.94 12.85
CA ILE A 99 -37.26 -10.81 11.70
C ILE A 99 -35.82 -10.60 11.20
N LEU A 100 -35.38 -9.35 11.07
CA LEU A 100 -34.03 -9.06 10.60
C LEU A 100 -32.97 -9.52 11.62
N TYR A 101 -33.18 -9.23 12.91
CA TYR A 101 -32.25 -9.60 13.96
C TYR A 101 -32.08 -11.12 14.04
N TRP A 102 -33.17 -11.88 14.22
CA TRP A 102 -33.09 -13.33 14.34
C TRP A 102 -32.70 -14.00 13.02
N GLY A 103 -33.09 -13.43 11.88
CA GLY A 103 -32.67 -13.89 10.56
C GLY A 103 -31.16 -13.79 10.37
N ILE A 104 -30.58 -12.61 10.59
CA ILE A 104 -29.13 -12.40 10.46
C ILE A 104 -28.38 -13.24 11.51
N ARG A 105 -28.84 -13.26 12.77
CA ARG A 105 -28.20 -14.05 13.83
C ARG A 105 -28.16 -15.54 13.52
N SER A 106 -29.21 -16.08 12.88
CA SER A 106 -29.26 -17.50 12.49
C SER A 106 -28.26 -17.87 11.39
N ILE A 107 -27.82 -16.90 10.60
CA ILE A 107 -26.83 -17.08 9.53
C ILE A 107 -25.42 -16.86 10.06
N ASP A 108 -25.18 -15.70 10.68
CA ASP A 108 -23.90 -15.35 11.29
C ASP A 108 -24.11 -14.30 12.39
N GLU A 109 -23.96 -14.73 13.64
CA GLU A 109 -24.08 -13.87 14.83
C GLU A 109 -23.08 -12.71 14.85
N ARG A 110 -21.92 -12.88 14.20
CA ARG A 110 -20.84 -11.86 14.15
C ARG A 110 -21.23 -10.63 13.32
N LEU A 111 -22.29 -10.70 12.52
CA LEU A 111 -22.81 -9.55 11.78
C LEU A 111 -23.59 -8.57 12.67
N LEU A 112 -24.03 -9.00 13.85
CA LEU A 112 -24.82 -8.20 14.78
C LEU A 112 -24.09 -7.93 16.10
N ILE A 113 -23.21 -8.85 16.52
CA ILE A 113 -22.61 -8.88 17.84
C ILE A 113 -21.07 -8.82 17.69
N PRO A 114 -20.39 -7.78 18.23
CA PRO A 114 -18.92 -7.68 18.20
C PRO A 114 -18.24 -8.84 18.94
N GLU A 115 -17.05 -9.25 18.49
CA GLU A 115 -16.27 -10.30 19.16
C GLU A 115 -15.95 -9.92 20.63
N GLY A 116 -16.30 -10.79 21.58
CA GLY A 116 -16.09 -10.56 23.02
C GLY A 116 -17.28 -9.95 23.78
N PHE A 117 -18.38 -9.62 23.08
CA PHE A 117 -19.62 -9.19 23.70
C PHE A 117 -20.68 -10.31 23.62
N GLU A 118 -21.05 -10.91 24.74
CA GLU A 118 -22.15 -11.89 24.78
C GLU A 118 -23.37 -11.28 25.46
N LEU A 119 -24.48 -11.19 24.73
CA LEU A 119 -25.74 -10.75 25.29
C LEU A 119 -26.45 -11.94 25.93
N HIS A 120 -26.72 -11.86 27.23
CA HIS A 120 -27.51 -12.87 27.92
C HIS A 120 -28.88 -13.02 27.23
N TRP A 121 -29.34 -14.26 27.06
CA TRP A 121 -30.54 -14.58 26.26
C TRP A 121 -31.81 -13.84 26.70
N LEU A 122 -31.93 -13.52 27.99
CA LEU A 122 -33.13 -12.87 28.54
C LEU A 122 -33.25 -11.40 28.11
N PRO A 123 -32.24 -10.52 28.31
CA PRO A 123 -32.21 -9.19 27.67
C PRO A 123 -32.43 -9.26 26.16
N ASP A 124 -31.83 -10.23 25.50
CA ASP A 124 -31.89 -10.37 24.04
C ASP A 124 -33.31 -10.58 23.51
N VAL A 125 -34.03 -11.53 24.12
CA VAL A 125 -35.45 -11.74 23.87
C VAL A 125 -36.26 -10.48 24.20
N GLY A 126 -35.90 -9.78 25.28
CA GLY A 126 -36.54 -8.54 25.70
C GLY A 126 -36.41 -7.39 24.69
N PHE A 127 -35.25 -7.26 24.02
CA PHE A 127 -35.03 -6.24 22.99
C PHE A 127 -35.62 -6.63 21.63
N HIS A 128 -35.46 -7.89 21.23
CA HIS A 128 -35.63 -8.29 19.83
C HIS A 128 -36.86 -9.16 19.56
N LEU A 129 -37.61 -9.60 20.58
CA LEU A 129 -38.79 -10.45 20.39
C LEU A 129 -40.02 -9.94 21.14
N VAL A 130 -39.89 -9.59 22.42
CA VAL A 130 -41.04 -9.20 23.24
C VAL A 130 -41.82 -8.02 22.65
N PRO A 131 -41.20 -6.90 22.22
CA PRO A 131 -41.93 -5.77 21.64
C PRO A 131 -42.78 -6.17 20.44
N ALA A 132 -42.22 -6.95 19.52
CA ALA A 132 -42.92 -7.44 18.33
C ALA A 132 -44.16 -8.27 18.69
N VAL A 133 -44.02 -9.18 19.65
CA VAL A 133 -45.12 -10.07 20.08
C VAL A 133 -46.24 -9.27 20.75
N VAL A 134 -45.91 -8.46 21.77
CA VAL A 134 -46.94 -7.79 22.57
C VAL A 134 -47.66 -6.69 21.78
N LEU A 135 -46.95 -5.93 20.94
CA LEU A 135 -47.57 -4.93 20.07
C LEU A 135 -48.45 -5.57 19.00
N THR A 136 -48.05 -6.72 18.46
CA THR A 136 -48.87 -7.45 17.47
C THR A 136 -50.16 -7.98 18.13
N LEU A 137 -50.06 -8.57 19.32
CA LEU A 137 -51.23 -9.01 20.09
C LEU A 137 -52.16 -7.84 20.40
N ASP A 138 -51.60 -6.71 20.85
CA ASP A 138 -52.35 -5.49 21.14
C ASP A 138 -53.05 -4.91 19.90
N LEU A 139 -52.34 -4.85 18.78
CA LEU A 139 -52.87 -4.33 17.52
C LEU A 139 -53.98 -5.22 16.95
N ILE A 140 -53.86 -6.54 17.05
CA ILE A 140 -54.82 -7.50 16.49
C ILE A 140 -56.04 -7.71 17.39
N LEU A 141 -55.84 -7.77 18.71
CA LEU A 141 -56.89 -8.18 19.65
C LEU A 141 -57.62 -6.99 20.28
N PHE A 142 -56.91 -5.90 20.56
CA PHE A 142 -57.38 -4.79 21.41
C PHE A 142 -57.42 -3.44 20.68
N SER A 143 -57.01 -3.36 19.43
CA SER A 143 -57.11 -2.12 18.64
C SER A 143 -58.22 -2.24 17.58
N PRO A 144 -59.06 -1.20 17.39
CA PRO A 144 -60.04 -1.20 16.32
C PRO A 144 -59.33 -1.25 14.95
N PRO A 145 -59.89 -1.92 13.93
CA PRO A 145 -59.22 -2.10 12.65
C PRO A 145 -58.95 -0.77 11.97
N TRP A 146 -57.67 -0.54 11.71
CA TRP A 146 -57.08 0.37 10.73
C TRP A 146 -57.95 1.57 10.32
N THR A 147 -58.17 2.48 11.26
CA THR A 147 -58.74 3.82 10.95
C THR A 147 -57.80 4.65 10.06
N ILE A 148 -56.54 4.23 9.97
CA ILE A 148 -55.50 4.82 9.15
C ILE A 148 -55.50 4.14 7.78
N ARG A 149 -55.67 4.96 6.72
CA ARG A 149 -55.59 4.51 5.33
C ARG A 149 -54.18 3.99 5.04
N ALA A 150 -54.06 2.97 4.19
CA ALA A 150 -52.76 2.37 3.83
C ALA A 150 -51.71 3.41 3.43
N TYR A 151 -52.10 4.41 2.63
CA TYR A 151 -51.19 5.49 2.21
C TYR A 151 -50.68 6.31 3.41
N SER A 152 -51.54 6.63 4.37
CA SER A 152 -51.16 7.36 5.59
C SER A 152 -50.18 6.55 6.44
N ALA A 153 -50.40 5.24 6.57
CA ALA A 153 -49.45 4.36 7.27
C ALA A 153 -48.09 4.30 6.55
N MET A 154 -48.09 4.19 5.21
CA MET A 154 -46.87 4.21 4.41
C MET A 154 -46.11 5.55 4.52
N THR A 155 -46.83 6.67 4.47
CA THR A 155 -46.23 8.01 4.64
C THR A 155 -45.57 8.14 6.00
N ILE A 156 -46.24 7.71 7.07
CA ILE A 156 -45.68 7.76 8.43
C ILE A 156 -44.42 6.89 8.52
N SER A 157 -44.46 5.65 8.03
CA SER A 157 -43.29 4.76 8.02
C SER A 157 -42.13 5.31 7.20
N MET A 158 -42.39 5.94 6.04
CA MET A 158 -41.35 6.59 5.25
C MET A 158 -40.70 7.75 6.00
N VAL A 159 -41.50 8.61 6.65
CA VAL A 159 -40.97 9.72 7.46
C VAL A 159 -40.07 9.19 8.57
N PHE A 160 -40.48 8.16 9.30
CA PHE A 160 -39.63 7.53 10.34
C PHE A 160 -38.35 6.94 9.75
N ALA A 161 -38.41 6.29 8.59
CA ALA A 161 -37.23 5.74 7.93
C ALA A 161 -36.22 6.84 7.53
N PHE A 162 -36.69 7.95 6.95
CA PHE A 162 -35.82 9.08 6.58
C PHE A 162 -35.24 9.80 7.80
N LEU A 163 -36.03 9.96 8.87
CA LEU A 163 -35.54 10.54 10.13
C LEU A 163 -34.47 9.66 10.77
N TYR A 164 -34.68 8.34 10.79
CA TYR A 164 -33.68 7.40 11.30
C TYR A 164 -32.42 7.39 10.43
N TRP A 165 -32.55 7.41 9.10
CA TRP A 165 -31.40 7.50 8.21
C TRP A 165 -30.58 8.77 8.49
N GLY A 166 -31.23 9.94 8.55
CA GLY A 166 -30.56 11.19 8.88
C GLY A 166 -29.90 11.18 10.28
N TRP A 167 -30.53 10.53 11.25
CA TRP A 167 -29.97 10.35 12.59
C TRP A 167 -28.69 9.49 12.57
N VAL A 168 -28.69 8.36 11.85
CA VAL A 168 -27.53 7.49 11.71
C VAL A 168 -26.37 8.21 11.01
N GLU A 169 -26.64 8.96 9.94
CA GLU A 169 -25.62 9.76 9.26
C GLU A 169 -25.03 10.85 10.17
N LEU A 170 -25.85 11.49 10.99
CA LEU A 170 -25.38 12.47 11.97
C LEU A 170 -24.48 11.81 13.02
N CYS A 171 -24.89 10.67 13.57
CA CYS A 171 -24.08 9.88 14.51
C CYS A 171 -22.75 9.46 13.87
N PHE A 172 -22.78 8.97 12.64
CA PHE A 172 -21.59 8.60 11.87
C PHE A 172 -20.65 9.80 11.66
N SER A 173 -21.18 10.96 11.25
CA SER A 173 -20.38 12.16 11.00
C SER A 173 -19.66 12.69 12.27
N LYS A 174 -20.27 12.50 13.45
CA LYS A 174 -19.72 12.95 14.73
C LYS A 174 -18.77 11.94 15.36
N ASN A 175 -18.99 10.65 15.13
CA ASN A 175 -18.17 9.57 15.69
C ASN A 175 -16.94 9.24 14.82
N GLY A 176 -16.91 9.69 13.56
CA GLY A 176 -15.92 9.27 12.57
C GLY A 176 -16.18 7.85 12.09
N ALA A 177 -15.51 7.42 11.00
CA ALA A 177 -15.62 6.04 10.54
C ALA A 177 -15.18 5.10 11.69
N PRO A 178 -15.89 3.98 11.96
CA PRO A 178 -15.61 3.13 13.09
C PRO A 178 -14.15 2.65 13.04
N ARG A 179 -13.33 3.12 13.99
CA ARG A 179 -12.15 2.37 14.39
C ARG A 179 -12.68 1.18 15.17
N ILE A 180 -12.69 0.00 14.56
CA ILE A 180 -12.82 -1.25 15.30
C ILE A 180 -11.57 -1.30 16.19
N ALA A 181 -11.73 -0.91 17.45
CA ALA A 181 -10.62 -0.76 18.37
C ALA A 181 -10.28 -2.12 18.98
N CYS A 182 -9.30 -2.80 18.38
CA CYS A 182 -8.45 -3.68 19.16
C CYS A 182 -7.47 -2.80 19.95
N LYS A 183 -7.78 -2.48 21.21
CA LYS A 183 -6.85 -1.85 22.14
C LYS A 183 -6.78 -2.62 23.46
N GLY A 184 -5.75 -3.45 23.59
CA GLY A 184 -5.10 -3.70 24.88
C GLY A 184 -3.94 -2.72 25.07
N PRO A 185 -3.54 -2.39 26.32
CA PRO A 185 -2.48 -1.41 26.56
C PRO A 185 -1.11 -2.06 26.33
N VAL A 186 -0.39 -1.60 25.31
CA VAL A 186 1.06 -1.77 25.25
C VAL A 186 1.68 -0.40 24.98
N SER A 187 2.06 0.26 26.06
CA SER A 187 2.78 1.53 26.01
C SER A 187 4.19 1.32 25.46
N GLY A 188 4.53 2.01 24.38
CA GLY A 188 5.90 2.13 23.87
C GLY A 188 5.91 2.35 22.36
N ALA A 189 6.96 2.99 21.84
CA ALA A 189 7.13 3.33 20.41
C ALA A 189 7.11 2.13 19.42
N LEU A 190 6.92 0.90 19.91
CA LEU A 190 6.60 -0.29 19.11
C LEU A 190 5.11 -0.44 18.78
N GLY A 191 4.22 0.22 19.54
CA GLY A 191 2.76 0.08 19.47
C GLY A 191 2.15 0.63 18.18
N ASP A 192 2.77 1.64 17.57
CA ASP A 192 2.24 2.23 16.33
C ASP A 192 2.58 1.38 15.09
N VAL A 193 3.67 0.61 15.12
CA VAL A 193 4.01 -0.39 14.07
C VAL A 193 3.19 -1.69 14.22
N LEU A 194 2.51 -1.86 15.36
CA LEU A 194 1.62 -2.99 15.66
C LEU A 194 0.17 -2.77 15.18
N GLN A 195 -0.17 -1.58 14.64
CA GLN A 195 -1.54 -1.20 14.27
C GLN A 195 -1.97 -1.52 12.83
N ALA A 196 -1.11 -2.10 11.99
CA ALA A 196 -1.57 -2.58 10.68
C ALA A 196 -2.43 -3.85 10.89
N SER A 197 -3.76 -3.70 10.82
CA SER A 197 -4.68 -4.83 10.78
C SER A 197 -4.38 -5.71 9.56
N PHE A 198 -4.22 -7.01 9.75
CA PHE A 198 -4.08 -7.96 8.66
C PHE A 198 -5.47 -8.43 8.22
N TYR A 199 -5.68 -8.60 6.91
CA TYR A 199 -6.95 -9.09 6.38
C TYR A 199 -7.24 -10.54 6.82
N ILE A 200 -6.21 -11.39 6.82
CA ILE A 200 -6.26 -12.74 7.40
C ILE A 200 -5.38 -12.74 8.64
N GLU A 201 -5.98 -12.67 9.82
CA GLU A 201 -5.23 -12.67 11.08
C GLU A 201 -4.86 -14.09 11.52
N ASN A 202 -3.64 -14.25 12.05
CA ASN A 202 -3.24 -15.50 12.69
C ASN A 202 -3.59 -15.48 14.18
N LYS A 203 -4.60 -16.28 14.57
CA LYS A 203 -5.04 -16.38 15.97
C LYS A 203 -4.05 -17.11 16.88
N ASN A 204 -3.06 -17.82 16.31
CA ASN A 204 -2.07 -18.63 17.02
C ASN A 204 -0.71 -17.92 17.21
N VAL A 205 -0.63 -16.61 17.00
CA VAL A 205 0.62 -15.85 17.23
C VAL A 205 1.13 -16.08 18.66
N GLY A 206 2.38 -16.52 18.77
CA GLY A 206 3.04 -16.84 20.04
C GLY A 206 2.82 -18.26 20.56
N ASN A 207 1.90 -19.04 19.96
CA ASN A 207 1.68 -20.42 20.35
C ASN A 207 2.76 -21.35 19.80
N LYS A 208 3.80 -21.61 20.59
CA LYS A 208 4.91 -22.51 20.24
C LYS A 208 4.53 -23.99 20.15
N ALA A 209 3.29 -24.37 20.48
CA ALA A 209 2.81 -25.73 20.26
C ALA A 209 2.48 -25.98 18.77
N GLU A 210 2.22 -24.94 17.99
CA GLU A 210 2.06 -25.04 16.53
C GLU A 210 3.42 -25.20 15.85
N SER A 211 3.49 -26.06 14.83
CA SER A 211 4.73 -26.37 14.10
C SER A 211 5.20 -25.24 13.17
N GLU A 212 4.29 -24.35 12.76
CA GLU A 212 4.59 -23.23 11.86
C GLU A 212 3.80 -21.96 12.24
N ASP A 213 4.14 -20.83 11.61
CA ASP A 213 3.41 -19.56 11.67
C ASP A 213 3.21 -18.85 13.02
N TRP A 214 3.64 -19.40 14.16
CA TRP A 214 3.51 -18.73 15.47
C TRP A 214 4.24 -17.37 15.57
N ARG A 215 5.09 -17.01 14.59
CA ARG A 215 5.72 -15.68 14.45
C ARG A 215 5.08 -14.79 13.39
N ILE A 216 4.10 -15.27 12.64
CA ILE A 216 3.43 -14.57 11.54
C ILE A 216 2.14 -13.96 12.08
N ARG A 217 2.01 -12.62 12.00
CA ARG A 217 0.83 -11.89 12.51
C ARG A 217 -0.43 -12.15 11.67
N GLY A 218 -0.26 -12.37 10.37
CA GLY A 218 -1.34 -12.54 9.43
C GLY A 218 -0.88 -12.24 8.01
N TYR A 219 -1.84 -12.20 7.08
CA TYR A 219 -1.62 -12.00 5.65
C TYR A 219 -2.57 -10.93 5.11
N ASN A 220 -2.05 -10.09 4.21
CA ASN A 220 -2.86 -9.15 3.43
C ASN A 220 -2.86 -9.61 1.98
N PRO A 221 -4.00 -9.54 1.26
CA PRO A 221 -4.03 -9.85 -0.16
C PRO A 221 -3.18 -8.86 -0.94
N LEU A 222 -2.35 -9.37 -1.86
CA LEU A 222 -1.55 -8.57 -2.77
C LEU A 222 -2.19 -8.59 -4.16
N THR A 223 -2.28 -7.42 -4.80
CA THR A 223 -2.72 -7.31 -6.20
C THR A 223 -1.77 -8.17 -7.06
N PRO A 224 -2.27 -9.10 -7.91
CA PRO A 224 -1.39 -9.88 -8.77
C PRO A 224 -0.77 -9.01 -9.88
N PRO A 225 0.42 -9.36 -10.39
CA PRO A 225 1.10 -8.58 -11.42
C PRO A 225 0.27 -8.29 -12.67
N ASP A 226 -0.47 -9.27 -13.20
CA ASP A 226 -1.32 -9.11 -14.39
C ASP A 226 -2.42 -8.06 -14.20
N LEU A 227 -3.09 -8.05 -13.04
CA LEU A 227 -4.11 -7.06 -12.73
C LEU A 227 -3.51 -5.66 -12.64
N LEU A 228 -2.32 -5.51 -12.03
CA LEU A 228 -1.65 -4.22 -11.97
C LEU A 228 -1.18 -3.75 -13.37
N GLN A 229 -0.67 -4.67 -14.19
CA GLN A 229 -0.25 -4.39 -15.56
C GLN A 229 -1.44 -4.05 -16.47
N HIS A 230 -2.63 -4.58 -16.17
CA HIS A 230 -3.88 -4.22 -16.84
C HIS A 230 -4.40 -2.85 -16.39
N GLU A 231 -4.42 -2.58 -15.08
CA GLU A 231 -4.85 -1.30 -14.50
C GLU A 231 -3.97 -0.14 -14.99
N ILE A 232 -2.65 -0.35 -15.02
CA ILE A 232 -1.65 0.63 -15.44
C ILE A 232 -0.88 0.02 -16.61
N ALA A 233 -1.46 0.12 -17.80
CA ALA A 233 -0.88 -0.42 -19.01
C ALA A 233 0.35 0.40 -19.46
N GLN A 234 1.35 -0.30 -19.98
CA GLN A 234 2.47 0.34 -20.66
C GLN A 234 1.97 0.98 -21.96
N THR A 235 2.24 2.27 -22.16
CA THR A 235 1.90 2.96 -23.40
C THR A 235 2.80 2.47 -24.55
N PRO A 236 2.40 2.64 -25.83
CA PRO A 236 3.25 2.30 -26.96
C PRO A 236 4.60 3.03 -26.94
N LYS A 237 4.60 4.31 -26.54
CA LYS A 237 5.80 5.13 -26.44
C LYS A 237 6.70 4.69 -25.28
N SER A 238 6.13 4.40 -24.11
CA SER A 238 6.86 3.81 -22.99
C SER A 238 7.55 2.50 -23.41
N LYS A 239 6.82 1.61 -24.10
CA LYS A 239 7.39 0.35 -24.60
C LYS A 239 8.55 0.57 -25.56
N GLN A 240 8.42 1.52 -26.49
CA GLN A 240 9.49 1.89 -27.41
C GLN A 240 10.73 2.40 -26.66
N THR A 241 10.56 3.37 -25.75
CA THR A 241 11.66 3.89 -24.90
C THR A 241 12.40 2.77 -24.17
N VAL A 242 11.65 1.80 -23.63
CA VAL A 242 12.23 0.69 -22.88
C VAL A 242 13.05 -0.22 -23.78
N ILE A 243 12.48 -0.64 -24.93
CA ILE A 243 13.16 -1.54 -25.88
C ILE A 243 14.42 -0.88 -26.43
N GLU A 244 14.32 0.36 -26.92
CA GLU A 244 15.48 1.12 -27.43
C GLU A 244 16.54 1.28 -26.33
N GLY A 245 16.14 1.64 -25.12
CA GLY A 245 17.07 1.78 -24.00
C GLY A 245 17.79 0.47 -23.64
N ARG A 246 17.13 -0.69 -23.80
CA ARG A 246 17.76 -2.01 -23.60
C ARG A 246 18.77 -2.33 -24.68
N GLU A 247 18.40 -2.12 -25.94
CA GLU A 247 19.26 -2.36 -27.09
C GLU A 247 20.52 -1.48 -27.02
N GLU A 248 20.36 -0.18 -26.75
CA GLU A 248 21.48 0.74 -26.58
C GLU A 248 22.36 0.37 -25.38
N ALA A 249 21.77 0.00 -24.24
CA ALA A 249 22.53 -0.40 -23.06
C ALA A 249 23.29 -1.71 -23.30
N ALA A 250 22.67 -2.70 -23.94
CA ALA A 250 23.32 -3.94 -24.32
C ALA A 250 24.48 -3.69 -25.30
N ALA A 251 24.31 -2.77 -26.26
CA ALA A 251 25.39 -2.39 -27.16
C ALA A 251 26.58 -1.76 -26.42
N VAL A 252 26.34 -0.89 -25.44
CA VAL A 252 27.41 -0.32 -24.61
C VAL A 252 28.07 -1.39 -23.73
N VAL A 253 27.30 -2.29 -23.14
CA VAL A 253 27.80 -3.40 -22.30
C VAL A 253 28.69 -4.33 -23.11
N ASN A 254 28.29 -4.69 -24.33
CA ASN A 254 29.02 -5.60 -25.21
C ASN A 254 30.13 -4.90 -26.03
N GLY A 255 30.21 -3.57 -25.97
CA GLY A 255 31.22 -2.80 -26.73
C GLY A 255 30.94 -2.73 -28.23
N THR A 256 29.68 -2.89 -28.63
CA THR A 256 29.20 -2.82 -30.01
C THR A 256 28.45 -1.53 -30.32
N ASP A 257 28.36 -0.59 -29.36
CA ASP A 257 27.80 0.75 -29.60
C ASP A 257 28.68 1.53 -30.59
N GLU A 258 28.17 1.77 -31.80
CA GLU A 258 28.89 2.44 -32.89
C GLU A 258 29.39 3.84 -32.52
N LYS A 259 28.68 4.52 -31.61
CA LYS A 259 29.03 5.85 -31.14
C LYS A 259 30.10 5.85 -30.05
N GLY A 260 30.46 4.68 -29.51
CA GLY A 260 31.42 4.53 -28.43
C GLY A 260 31.03 5.34 -27.19
N ARG A 261 29.74 5.36 -26.83
CA ARG A 261 29.18 6.15 -25.74
C ARG A 261 29.58 5.62 -24.35
N LEU A 262 29.37 6.44 -23.34
CA LEU A 262 29.44 6.08 -21.91
C LEU A 262 28.02 5.92 -21.35
N LEU A 263 27.72 4.77 -20.73
CA LEU A 263 26.46 4.56 -20.01
C LEU A 263 26.46 5.34 -18.70
N VAL A 264 25.48 6.22 -18.50
CA VAL A 264 25.38 7.05 -17.29
C VAL A 264 24.06 6.74 -16.58
N ILE A 265 24.13 5.97 -15.48
CA ILE A 265 22.97 5.75 -14.60
C ILE A 265 22.95 6.85 -13.54
N ILE A 266 22.03 7.81 -13.68
CA ILE A 266 22.04 9.02 -12.87
C ILE A 266 20.65 9.42 -12.38
N GLY A 267 20.54 9.84 -11.12
CA GLY A 267 19.28 10.27 -10.52
C GLY A 267 19.25 10.09 -9.00
N PRO A 268 18.07 10.26 -8.37
CA PRO A 268 17.95 10.25 -6.91
C PRO A 268 18.43 8.93 -6.30
N CYS A 269 19.00 8.98 -5.08
CA CYS A 269 19.35 7.77 -4.32
C CYS A 269 18.14 6.83 -4.20
N SER A 270 16.97 7.38 -3.87
CA SER A 270 15.68 6.69 -3.91
C SER A 270 14.55 7.71 -4.10
N ILE A 271 13.53 7.35 -4.88
CA ILE A 271 12.37 8.20 -5.16
C ILE A 271 11.32 8.03 -4.06
N HIS A 272 10.97 9.13 -3.40
CA HIS A 272 9.91 9.20 -2.39
C HIS A 272 8.76 10.14 -2.79
N ASP A 273 9.02 11.08 -3.71
CA ASP A 273 8.04 12.01 -4.27
C ASP A 273 8.00 11.86 -5.81
N PRO A 274 6.94 11.23 -6.36
CA PRO A 274 6.76 11.10 -7.80
C PRO A 274 6.74 12.42 -8.56
N LYS A 275 6.27 13.52 -7.96
CA LYS A 275 6.22 14.83 -8.63
C LYS A 275 7.63 15.38 -8.85
N ALA A 276 8.45 15.38 -7.79
CA ALA A 276 9.85 15.77 -7.89
C ALA A 276 10.63 14.86 -8.86
N ALA A 277 10.32 13.56 -8.90
CA ALA A 277 10.94 12.65 -9.86
C ALA A 277 10.61 12.97 -11.32
N LEU A 278 9.36 13.36 -11.61
CA LEU A 278 8.95 13.78 -12.95
C LEU A 278 9.59 15.11 -13.37
N GLU A 279 9.73 16.07 -12.45
CA GLU A 279 10.45 17.31 -12.72
C GLU A 279 11.94 17.05 -12.99
N TYR A 280 12.58 16.22 -12.16
CA TYR A 280 13.96 15.80 -12.38
C TYR A 280 14.13 15.08 -13.74
N CYS A 281 13.14 14.28 -14.15
CA CYS A 281 13.13 13.64 -15.46
C CYS A 281 13.10 14.66 -16.60
N ASP A 282 12.34 15.73 -16.49
CA ASP A 282 12.26 16.78 -17.52
C ASP A 282 13.61 17.50 -17.67
N LEU A 283 14.28 17.80 -16.56
CA LEU A 283 15.65 18.32 -16.55
C LEU A 283 16.64 17.35 -17.19
N LEU A 284 16.56 16.06 -16.84
CA LEU A 284 17.45 15.03 -17.35
C LEU A 284 17.23 14.73 -18.83
N LEU A 285 16.01 14.86 -19.36
CA LEU A 285 15.72 14.73 -20.79
C LEU A 285 16.44 15.79 -21.63
N ALA A 286 16.49 17.03 -21.13
CA ALA A 286 17.26 18.09 -21.79
C ALA A 286 18.77 17.76 -21.84
N ALA A 287 19.32 17.22 -20.75
CA ALA A 287 20.70 16.76 -20.71
C ALA A 287 20.96 15.53 -21.60
N LYS A 288 20.02 14.57 -21.64
CA LYS A 288 20.06 13.40 -22.53
C LYS A 288 20.16 13.83 -23.99
N GLU A 289 19.33 14.78 -24.42
CA GLU A 289 19.35 15.27 -25.79
C GLU A 289 20.66 16.01 -26.12
N LYS A 290 21.15 16.87 -25.21
CA LYS A 290 22.41 17.60 -25.36
C LYS A 290 23.62 16.67 -25.56
N HIS A 291 23.63 15.52 -24.90
CA HIS A 291 24.79 14.62 -24.83
C HIS A 291 24.62 13.28 -25.56
N LYS A 292 23.56 13.11 -26.36
CA LYS A 292 23.18 11.81 -26.96
C LYS A 292 24.23 11.13 -27.82
N ASP A 293 25.21 11.88 -28.33
CA ASP A 293 26.31 11.36 -29.16
C ASP A 293 27.51 10.85 -28.34
N GLU A 294 27.56 11.19 -27.04
CA GLU A 294 28.63 10.81 -26.12
C GLU A 294 28.15 9.95 -24.95
N LEU A 295 26.95 10.23 -24.44
CA LEU A 295 26.41 9.63 -23.24
C LEU A 295 25.10 8.91 -23.54
N LEU A 296 24.99 7.68 -23.06
CA LEU A 296 23.73 6.97 -22.94
C LEU A 296 23.20 7.22 -21.53
N ILE A 297 22.34 8.24 -21.37
CA ILE A 297 21.79 8.62 -20.07
C ILE A 297 20.55 7.78 -19.75
N VAL A 298 20.58 7.11 -18.60
CA VAL A 298 19.49 6.31 -18.04
C VAL A 298 19.16 6.82 -16.64
N MET A 299 17.90 7.15 -16.39
CA MET A 299 17.49 7.70 -15.09
C MET A 299 17.49 6.62 -14.01
N ARG A 300 18.26 6.85 -12.95
CA ARG A 300 18.19 6.05 -11.73
C ARG A 300 16.84 6.25 -11.05
N SER A 301 16.01 5.21 -11.04
CA SER A 301 14.63 5.21 -10.54
C SER A 301 14.43 4.22 -9.41
N TYR A 302 15.30 4.26 -8.40
CA TYR A 302 15.29 3.32 -7.29
C TYR A 302 14.15 3.66 -6.33
N LEU A 303 13.38 2.65 -5.91
CA LEU A 303 12.19 2.85 -5.08
C LEU A 303 12.46 2.63 -3.59
N GLU A 304 13.52 1.91 -3.26
CA GLU A 304 13.89 1.57 -1.90
C GLU A 304 15.43 1.62 -1.77
N LYS A 305 15.89 1.80 -0.54
CA LYS A 305 17.28 1.60 -0.17
C LYS A 305 17.38 0.50 0.88
N PRO A 306 18.18 -0.56 0.68
CA PRO A 306 18.38 -1.61 1.69
C PRO A 306 18.95 -1.05 3.00
N ARG A 307 18.34 -1.36 4.14
CA ARG A 307 18.78 -0.91 5.47
C ARG A 307 18.95 -2.07 6.44
N THR A 308 20.00 -1.98 7.26
CA THR A 308 20.21 -2.83 8.45
C THR A 308 19.70 -2.18 9.74
N THR A 309 19.21 -0.94 9.65
CA THR A 309 18.69 -0.15 10.77
C THR A 309 17.30 0.39 10.46
N VAL A 310 16.56 0.81 11.49
CA VAL A 310 15.21 1.40 11.34
C VAL A 310 15.28 2.69 10.51
N GLY A 311 14.31 2.87 9.62
CA GLY A 311 14.21 3.98 8.67
C GLY A 311 13.13 3.70 7.62
N TRP A 312 12.81 4.69 6.78
CA TRP A 312 11.85 4.57 5.69
C TRP A 312 12.16 3.37 4.80
N LYS A 313 11.11 2.66 4.38
CA LYS A 313 11.17 1.33 3.73
C LYS A 313 11.04 1.37 2.21
N GLY A 314 11.03 2.57 1.62
CA GLY A 314 10.86 2.75 0.19
C GLY A 314 9.41 2.98 -0.25
N LEU A 315 9.24 3.44 -1.48
CA LEU A 315 7.96 3.86 -2.04
C LEU A 315 6.97 2.69 -2.21
N ILE A 316 7.49 1.50 -2.52
CA ILE A 316 6.65 0.29 -2.59
C ILE A 316 6.11 -0.04 -1.20
N ASN A 317 6.98 -0.15 -0.20
CA ASN A 317 6.58 -0.60 1.12
C ASN A 317 5.76 0.48 1.86
N ASP A 318 6.23 1.72 1.89
CA ASP A 318 5.68 2.80 2.70
C ASP A 318 5.49 4.09 1.88
N PRO A 319 4.51 4.12 0.94
CA PRO A 319 4.32 5.23 0.01
C PRO A 319 3.91 6.56 0.67
N ASP A 320 3.31 6.49 1.86
CA ASP A 320 2.85 7.67 2.61
C ASP A 320 3.89 8.18 3.61
N ILE A 321 5.05 7.50 3.73
CA ILE A 321 6.16 7.86 4.63
C ILE A 321 5.68 7.98 6.09
N ASP A 322 4.77 7.09 6.49
CA ASP A 322 4.10 7.08 7.80
C ASP A 322 4.21 5.71 8.51
N ASN A 323 4.97 4.77 7.94
CA ASN A 323 5.07 3.36 8.36
C ASN A 323 3.74 2.60 8.28
N SER A 324 2.80 2.99 7.42
CA SER A 324 1.52 2.28 7.25
C SER A 324 1.61 1.01 6.40
N PHE A 325 2.74 0.76 5.74
CA PHE A 325 3.01 -0.43 4.92
C PHE A 325 1.97 -0.71 3.81
N LYS A 326 1.46 0.34 3.16
CA LYS A 326 0.45 0.22 2.09
C LYS A 326 1.05 -0.29 0.76
N ILE A 327 1.54 -1.53 0.74
CA ILE A 327 2.25 -2.13 -0.40
C ILE A 327 1.44 -2.08 -1.71
N ASN A 328 0.14 -2.41 -1.67
CA ASN A 328 -0.74 -2.34 -2.85
C ASN A 328 -0.84 -0.93 -3.45
N LYS A 329 -0.79 0.11 -2.61
CA LYS A 329 -0.76 1.51 -3.05
C LYS A 329 0.63 1.86 -3.60
N GLY A 330 1.68 1.43 -2.92
CA GLY A 330 3.07 1.68 -3.34
C GLY A 330 3.40 1.04 -4.69
N LEU A 331 2.90 -0.17 -4.97
CA LEU A 331 3.04 -0.81 -6.29
C LEU A 331 2.35 -0.02 -7.41
N ARG A 332 1.11 0.45 -7.19
CA ARG A 332 0.39 1.31 -8.15
C ARG A 332 1.13 2.60 -8.41
N LEU A 333 1.56 3.28 -7.35
CA LEU A 333 2.28 4.55 -7.45
C LEU A 333 3.62 4.38 -8.20
N SER A 334 4.36 3.32 -7.87
CA SER A 334 5.65 3.01 -8.49
C SER A 334 5.50 2.65 -9.96
N ARG A 335 4.50 1.83 -10.31
CA ARG A 335 4.25 1.46 -11.71
C ARG A 335 3.80 2.66 -12.54
N GLN A 336 2.87 3.47 -12.02
CA GLN A 336 2.43 4.68 -12.71
C GLN A 336 3.61 5.61 -12.97
N LEU A 337 4.45 5.86 -11.96
CA LEU A 337 5.66 6.66 -12.11
C LEU A 337 6.57 6.10 -13.20
N PHE A 338 6.83 4.80 -13.23
CA PHE A 338 7.70 4.20 -14.25
C PHE A 338 7.10 4.31 -15.66
N VAL A 339 5.78 4.16 -15.81
CA VAL A 339 5.09 4.42 -17.09
C VAL A 339 5.26 5.88 -17.49
N ASP A 340 5.02 6.83 -16.59
CA ASP A 340 5.12 8.26 -16.87
C ASP A 340 6.54 8.69 -17.29
N LEU A 341 7.58 8.17 -16.60
CA LEU A 341 8.98 8.44 -16.92
C LEU A 341 9.35 7.91 -18.32
N THR A 342 8.97 6.67 -18.61
CA THR A 342 9.30 6.02 -19.89
C THR A 342 8.45 6.56 -21.04
N ASP A 343 7.20 6.96 -20.81
CA ASP A 343 6.35 7.63 -21.79
C ASP A 343 6.89 9.02 -22.18
N LYS A 344 7.55 9.73 -21.24
CA LYS A 344 8.29 10.95 -21.56
C LYS A 344 9.50 10.71 -22.48
N GLY A 345 10.00 9.48 -22.60
CA GLY A 345 11.17 9.13 -23.42
C GLY A 345 12.45 8.86 -22.61
N MET A 346 12.34 8.74 -21.28
CA MET A 346 13.47 8.48 -20.40
C MET A 346 13.60 6.98 -20.12
N PRO A 347 14.67 6.30 -20.57
CA PRO A 347 14.98 4.95 -20.11
C PRO A 347 15.33 5.00 -18.62
N ILE A 348 14.91 3.99 -17.86
CA ILE A 348 15.08 3.96 -16.40
C ILE A 348 15.85 2.72 -15.94
N ALA A 349 16.56 2.88 -14.81
CA ALA A 349 17.26 1.81 -14.12
C ALA A 349 16.79 1.67 -12.67
N SER A 350 16.66 0.42 -12.19
CA SER A 350 16.30 0.12 -10.81
C SER A 350 17.14 -1.02 -10.22
N GLU A 351 17.16 -1.13 -8.89
CA GLU A 351 17.77 -2.26 -8.18
C GLU A 351 16.78 -3.40 -8.00
N MET A 352 17.26 -4.64 -8.13
CA MET A 352 16.49 -5.84 -7.81
C MET A 352 16.79 -6.22 -6.35
N LEU A 353 15.85 -5.86 -5.48
CA LEU A 353 15.95 -6.06 -4.03
C LEU A 353 15.34 -7.38 -3.55
N ASP A 354 14.40 -7.91 -4.32
CA ASP A 354 13.69 -9.15 -4.07
C ASP A 354 13.31 -9.83 -5.40
N THR A 355 12.76 -11.04 -5.32
CA THR A 355 12.45 -11.88 -6.49
C THR A 355 10.99 -11.82 -6.93
N ILE A 356 10.17 -10.97 -6.32
CA ILE A 356 8.73 -10.82 -6.56
C ILE A 356 8.44 -9.48 -7.26
N SER A 357 8.95 -8.36 -6.74
CA SER A 357 8.71 -7.01 -7.27
C SER A 357 9.05 -6.85 -8.76
N PRO A 358 10.05 -7.54 -9.36
CA PRO A 358 10.29 -7.46 -10.80
C PRO A 358 9.09 -7.89 -11.64
N GLN A 359 8.24 -8.79 -11.15
CA GLN A 359 7.05 -9.21 -11.91
C GLN A 359 6.08 -8.05 -12.18
N PHE A 360 6.09 -7.01 -11.34
CA PHE A 360 5.23 -5.85 -11.42
C PHE A 360 5.80 -4.70 -12.26
N LEU A 361 7.13 -4.60 -12.38
CA LEU A 361 7.81 -3.40 -12.85
C LEU A 361 8.87 -3.64 -13.93
N ALA A 362 9.36 -4.88 -14.10
CA ALA A 362 10.48 -5.17 -14.99
C ALA A 362 10.20 -4.89 -16.47
N ASP A 363 8.93 -4.86 -16.90
CA ASP A 363 8.53 -4.46 -18.26
C ASP A 363 8.83 -2.99 -18.57
N LEU A 364 9.13 -2.18 -17.55
CA LEU A 364 9.42 -0.75 -17.66
C LEU A 364 10.91 -0.41 -17.49
N LEU A 365 11.76 -1.39 -17.19
CA LEU A 365 13.19 -1.16 -16.92
C LEU A 365 14.06 -1.40 -18.16
N SER A 366 15.05 -0.53 -18.37
CA SER A 366 16.04 -0.65 -19.45
C SER A 366 17.38 -1.20 -18.97
N VAL A 367 17.74 -0.97 -17.70
CA VAL A 367 18.96 -1.51 -17.07
C VAL A 367 18.66 -1.86 -15.61
N GLY A 368 19.30 -2.91 -15.11
CA GLY A 368 19.18 -3.34 -13.72
C GLY A 368 20.49 -3.29 -12.95
N ALA A 369 20.40 -3.26 -11.62
CA ALA A 369 21.52 -3.58 -10.75
C ALA A 369 21.15 -4.57 -9.64
N VAL A 370 22.10 -5.43 -9.28
CA VAL A 370 22.07 -6.24 -8.05
C VAL A 370 23.00 -5.62 -7.02
N GLY A 371 22.46 -5.40 -5.82
CA GLY A 371 23.14 -4.71 -4.75
C GLY A 371 24.30 -5.51 -4.15
N ALA A 372 25.25 -4.80 -3.53
CA ALA A 372 26.47 -5.40 -2.96
C ALA A 372 26.21 -6.46 -1.86
N ARG A 373 25.01 -6.47 -1.26
CA ARG A 373 24.58 -7.44 -0.24
C ARG A 373 23.83 -8.64 -0.81
N THR A 374 23.42 -8.57 -2.08
CA THR A 374 22.65 -9.61 -2.77
C THR A 374 23.40 -10.18 -3.97
N THR A 375 24.55 -9.62 -4.36
CA THR A 375 25.45 -10.18 -5.39
C THR A 375 25.82 -11.66 -5.13
N GLU A 376 26.00 -12.06 -3.87
CA GLU A 376 26.29 -13.45 -3.49
C GLU A 376 25.03 -14.32 -3.33
N SER A 377 23.84 -13.72 -3.39
CA SER A 377 22.58 -14.45 -3.24
C SER A 377 22.28 -15.25 -4.50
N GLN A 378 22.19 -16.57 -4.35
CA GLN A 378 21.77 -17.47 -5.42
C GLN A 378 20.43 -17.06 -6.04
N LEU A 379 19.44 -16.70 -5.21
CA LEU A 379 18.12 -16.25 -5.66
C LEU A 379 18.18 -15.03 -6.59
N HIS A 380 19.10 -14.09 -6.33
CA HIS A 380 19.26 -12.89 -7.16
C HIS A 380 20.01 -13.18 -8.46
N ARG A 381 20.95 -14.14 -8.45
CA ARG A 381 21.64 -14.61 -9.66
C ARG A 381 20.66 -15.36 -10.57
N GLU A 382 19.86 -16.25 -10.01
CA GLU A 382 18.79 -16.96 -10.71
C GLU A 382 17.77 -15.99 -11.30
N LEU A 383 17.29 -15.01 -10.52
CA LEU A 383 16.44 -13.93 -11.02
C LEU A 383 17.09 -13.18 -12.19
N ALA A 384 18.32 -12.72 -12.02
CA ALA A 384 19.03 -11.91 -13.03
C ALA A 384 19.24 -12.67 -14.35
N SER A 385 19.37 -14.00 -14.30
CA SER A 385 19.47 -14.86 -15.49
C SER A 385 18.20 -14.87 -16.37
N GLY A 386 17.07 -14.40 -15.82
CA GLY A 386 15.79 -14.30 -16.53
C GLY A 386 15.33 -12.87 -16.81
N LEU A 387 16.09 -11.85 -16.38
CA LEU A 387 15.72 -10.45 -16.64
C LEU A 387 15.97 -10.09 -18.11
N SER A 388 15.05 -9.32 -18.69
CA SER A 388 15.06 -8.97 -20.11
C SER A 388 15.86 -7.70 -20.44
N PHE A 389 16.87 -7.38 -19.64
CA PHE A 389 17.69 -6.18 -19.77
C PHE A 389 19.08 -6.40 -19.16
N PRO A 390 20.08 -5.56 -19.49
CA PRO A 390 21.41 -5.67 -18.90
C PRO A 390 21.43 -5.50 -17.38
N VAL A 391 22.24 -6.29 -16.67
CA VAL A 391 22.29 -6.29 -15.20
C VAL A 391 23.71 -6.06 -14.67
N GLY A 392 23.87 -5.01 -13.88
CA GLY A 392 25.12 -4.71 -13.19
C GLY A 392 25.21 -5.35 -11.80
N PHE A 393 26.31 -6.04 -11.49
CA PHE A 393 26.57 -6.63 -10.18
C PHE A 393 27.56 -5.79 -9.39
N LYS A 394 27.14 -5.25 -8.25
CA LYS A 394 28.04 -4.48 -7.36
C LYS A 394 29.07 -5.40 -6.71
N ASN A 395 30.32 -4.92 -6.63
CA ASN A 395 31.36 -5.59 -5.84
C ASN A 395 30.95 -5.70 -4.36
N GLY A 396 31.50 -6.68 -3.65
CA GLY A 396 31.17 -6.98 -2.25
C GLY A 396 31.40 -5.78 -1.32
N THR A 397 30.70 -5.75 -0.18
CA THR A 397 30.75 -4.61 0.75
C THR A 397 32.16 -4.32 1.29
N ASP A 398 33.05 -5.31 1.28
CA ASP A 398 34.46 -5.22 1.65
C ASP A 398 35.38 -4.70 0.53
N GLY A 399 34.88 -4.57 -0.70
CA GLY A 399 35.67 -4.19 -1.89
C GLY A 399 35.97 -5.37 -2.82
N SER A 400 35.62 -6.61 -2.47
CA SER A 400 35.94 -7.79 -3.28
C SER A 400 35.18 -7.81 -4.61
N LEU A 401 35.92 -7.97 -5.71
CA LEU A 401 35.35 -8.08 -7.06
C LEU A 401 34.93 -9.51 -7.42
N GLY A 402 35.56 -10.52 -6.80
CA GLY A 402 35.33 -11.95 -7.10
C GLY A 402 33.85 -12.33 -7.02
N VAL A 403 33.13 -11.86 -6.01
CA VAL A 403 31.70 -12.16 -5.84
C VAL A 403 30.83 -11.69 -7.02
N ALA A 404 31.21 -10.58 -7.66
CA ALA A 404 30.51 -10.04 -8.82
C ALA A 404 30.90 -10.78 -10.11
N ILE A 405 32.17 -11.18 -10.24
CA ILE A 405 32.64 -12.02 -11.35
C ILE A 405 31.94 -13.38 -11.32
N ASP A 406 31.88 -14.03 -10.15
CA ASP A 406 31.21 -15.31 -9.96
C ASP A 406 29.71 -15.19 -10.25
N ALA A 407 29.08 -14.08 -9.87
CA ALA A 407 27.68 -13.81 -10.18
C ALA A 407 27.45 -13.73 -11.69
N ILE A 408 28.28 -12.99 -12.43
CA ILE A 408 28.19 -12.90 -13.90
C ILE A 408 28.40 -14.28 -14.53
N GLY A 409 29.40 -15.03 -14.07
CA GLY A 409 29.63 -16.41 -14.53
C GLY A 409 28.39 -17.29 -14.36
N ALA A 410 27.72 -17.22 -13.21
CA ALA A 410 26.50 -17.99 -12.96
C ALA A 410 25.30 -17.53 -13.81
N VAL A 411 25.09 -16.23 -13.95
CA VAL A 411 23.90 -15.62 -14.55
C VAL A 411 23.79 -15.85 -16.06
N ARG A 412 24.93 -16.12 -16.73
CA ARG A 412 24.98 -16.45 -18.16
C ARG A 412 24.41 -17.82 -18.51
N HIS A 413 24.07 -18.65 -17.51
CA HIS A 413 23.56 -19.99 -17.73
C HIS A 413 22.05 -20.09 -17.43
N PRO A 414 21.35 -21.10 -17.99
CA PRO A 414 19.99 -21.44 -17.60
C PRO A 414 19.87 -21.82 -16.11
N HIS A 415 18.81 -21.36 -15.46
CA HIS A 415 18.46 -21.72 -14.08
C HIS A 415 17.01 -22.21 -13.99
N HIS A 416 16.70 -22.95 -12.92
CA HIS A 416 15.33 -23.25 -12.50
C HIS A 416 15.14 -22.84 -11.04
N PHE A 417 14.17 -21.99 -10.75
CA PHE A 417 13.95 -21.48 -9.39
C PHE A 417 12.47 -21.19 -9.10
N LEU A 418 12.14 -21.03 -7.82
CA LEU A 418 10.80 -20.71 -7.37
C LEU A 418 10.56 -19.19 -7.47
N SER A 419 9.49 -18.80 -8.15
CA SER A 419 9.04 -17.41 -8.23
C SER A 419 7.52 -17.33 -8.35
N VAL A 420 6.99 -16.15 -8.58
CA VAL A 420 5.56 -15.92 -8.85
C VAL A 420 5.32 -15.64 -10.32
N THR A 421 4.20 -16.13 -10.83
CA THR A 421 3.71 -15.87 -12.19
C THR A 421 2.95 -14.54 -12.26
N LYS A 422 2.57 -14.11 -13.48
CA LYS A 422 1.76 -12.89 -13.66
C LYS A 422 0.41 -12.95 -12.93
N PRO A 423 -0.32 -14.08 -12.87
CA PRO A 423 -1.51 -14.22 -12.03
C PRO A 423 -1.27 -14.27 -10.51
N GLY A 424 -0.02 -14.17 -10.05
CA GLY A 424 0.32 -14.12 -8.62
C GLY A 424 0.44 -15.48 -7.93
N VAL A 425 0.44 -16.60 -8.67
CA VAL A 425 0.67 -17.95 -8.12
C VAL A 425 2.13 -18.36 -8.20
N VAL A 426 2.60 -19.12 -7.21
CA VAL A 426 3.96 -19.67 -7.20
C VAL A 426 4.16 -20.69 -8.34
N ALA A 427 5.31 -20.64 -8.99
CA ALA A 427 5.68 -21.57 -10.05
C ALA A 427 7.20 -21.80 -10.09
N ILE A 428 7.58 -22.85 -10.83
CA ILE A 428 8.97 -23.08 -11.25
C ILE A 428 9.21 -22.25 -12.50
N VAL A 429 10.18 -21.34 -12.45
CA VAL A 429 10.61 -20.53 -13.59
C VAL A 429 11.89 -21.13 -14.16
N GLY A 430 11.92 -21.35 -15.47
CA GLY A 430 13.12 -21.71 -16.23
C GLY A 430 13.65 -20.49 -17.00
N THR A 431 14.96 -20.21 -16.90
CA THR A 431 15.61 -19.10 -17.61
C THR A 431 16.57 -19.62 -18.67
N VAL A 432 16.96 -18.74 -19.60
CA VAL A 432 17.91 -19.06 -20.68
C VAL A 432 19.32 -18.54 -20.40
N GLY A 433 19.51 -17.79 -19.31
CA GLY A 433 20.73 -17.04 -19.03
C GLY A 433 20.64 -15.60 -19.54
N ASN A 434 21.45 -14.72 -18.94
CA ASN A 434 21.57 -13.33 -19.34
C ASN A 434 23.05 -13.00 -19.59
N GLU A 435 23.39 -12.74 -20.86
CA GLU A 435 24.77 -12.44 -21.26
C GLU A 435 25.16 -10.97 -21.07
N ASP A 436 24.17 -10.08 -20.96
CA ASP A 436 24.37 -8.64 -20.86
C ASP A 436 24.64 -8.19 -19.41
N CYS A 437 25.59 -8.86 -18.74
CA CYS A 437 25.92 -8.59 -17.35
C CYS A 437 27.31 -7.95 -17.21
N PHE A 438 27.45 -7.05 -16.24
CA PHE A 438 28.69 -6.30 -16.01
C PHE A 438 28.95 -6.05 -14.52
N VAL A 439 30.19 -5.75 -14.17
CA VAL A 439 30.56 -5.42 -12.78
C VAL A 439 30.39 -3.93 -12.49
N ILE A 440 29.99 -3.59 -11.26
CA ILE A 440 29.92 -2.23 -10.74
C ILE A 440 30.91 -2.06 -9.59
N LEU A 441 31.93 -1.23 -9.78
CA LEU A 441 32.89 -0.83 -8.76
C LEU A 441 32.31 0.31 -7.91
N ARG A 442 32.12 0.09 -6.61
CA ARG A 442 31.46 1.02 -5.68
C ARG A 442 32.22 1.29 -4.38
N GLY A 443 33.51 0.99 -4.38
CA GLY A 443 34.42 1.07 -3.25
C GLY A 443 34.25 -0.11 -2.29
N GLY A 444 34.63 0.09 -1.03
CA GLY A 444 34.35 -0.81 0.08
C GLY A 444 35.07 -0.47 1.36
N THR A 445 35.01 -1.35 2.35
CA THR A 445 35.69 -1.12 3.64
C THR A 445 37.21 -1.04 3.49
N LYS A 446 37.78 -1.61 2.42
CA LYS A 446 39.20 -1.50 2.06
C LYS A 446 39.58 -0.16 1.41
N GLY A 447 38.60 0.67 1.03
CA GLY A 447 38.84 1.96 0.39
C GLY A 447 38.03 2.17 -0.89
N THR A 448 38.38 3.22 -1.62
CA THR A 448 37.83 3.55 -2.94
C THR A 448 38.42 2.61 -4.00
N ASN A 449 37.74 2.41 -5.11
CA ASN A 449 38.21 1.54 -6.21
C ASN A 449 37.91 2.11 -7.60
N TYR A 450 38.05 3.43 -7.78
CA TYR A 450 37.83 4.13 -9.06
C TYR A 450 39.12 4.66 -9.72
N ASP A 451 40.25 4.62 -8.99
CA ASP A 451 41.54 5.08 -9.48
C ASP A 451 42.10 4.11 -10.54
N ALA A 452 43.04 4.60 -11.36
CA ALA A 452 43.60 3.83 -12.47
C ALA A 452 44.20 2.47 -12.06
N LYS A 453 44.77 2.36 -10.85
CA LYS A 453 45.30 1.08 -10.36
C LYS A 453 44.16 0.10 -10.09
N SER A 454 43.11 0.54 -9.39
CA SER A 454 41.91 -0.27 -9.15
C SER A 454 41.24 -0.73 -10.45
N ILE A 455 41.18 0.15 -11.46
CA ILE A 455 40.65 -0.19 -12.80
C ILE A 455 41.52 -1.24 -13.48
N ALA A 456 42.84 -1.10 -13.45
CA ALA A 456 43.77 -2.10 -14.01
C ALA A 456 43.64 -3.48 -13.33
N GLU A 457 43.51 -3.49 -12.00
CA GLU A 457 43.27 -4.72 -11.24
C GLU A 457 41.93 -5.39 -11.61
N ALA A 458 40.87 -4.59 -11.77
CA ALA A 458 39.57 -5.09 -12.19
C ALA A 458 39.61 -5.68 -13.62
N LYS A 459 40.31 -5.02 -14.55
CA LYS A 459 40.53 -5.51 -15.93
C LYS A 459 41.23 -6.87 -15.93
N ALA A 460 42.32 -7.00 -15.19
CA ALA A 460 43.07 -8.25 -15.08
C ALA A 460 42.22 -9.38 -14.46
N ALA A 461 41.37 -9.06 -13.48
CA ALA A 461 40.46 -10.03 -12.87
C ALA A 461 39.37 -10.51 -13.85
N LEU A 462 38.77 -9.59 -14.61
CA LEU A 462 37.78 -9.91 -15.64
C LEU A 462 38.39 -10.77 -16.76
N GLU A 463 39.58 -10.40 -17.25
CA GLU A 463 40.32 -11.14 -18.26
C GLU A 463 40.64 -12.57 -17.80
N LYS A 464 41.14 -12.71 -16.56
CA LYS A 464 41.42 -14.02 -15.96
C LYS A 464 40.17 -14.91 -15.87
N ALA A 465 39.00 -14.30 -15.72
CA ALA A 465 37.71 -15.00 -15.68
C ALA A 465 37.10 -15.23 -17.09
N GLY A 466 37.76 -14.80 -18.17
CA GLY A 466 37.24 -14.91 -19.53
C GLY A 466 36.06 -13.98 -19.82
N LEU A 467 35.92 -12.89 -19.05
CA LEU A 467 34.87 -11.88 -19.22
C LEU A 467 35.40 -10.66 -19.98
N PRO A 468 34.53 -9.93 -20.71
CA PRO A 468 34.91 -8.65 -21.30
C PRO A 468 35.45 -7.70 -20.23
N GLN A 469 36.54 -6.99 -20.54
CA GLN A 469 37.13 -5.98 -19.67
C GLN A 469 36.29 -4.69 -19.67
N ARG A 470 35.00 -4.78 -19.34
CA ARG A 470 34.05 -3.68 -19.36
C ARG A 470 33.34 -3.60 -18.01
N LEU A 471 33.40 -2.43 -17.39
CA LEU A 471 32.91 -2.21 -16.04
C LEU A 471 32.25 -0.84 -15.90
N MET A 472 31.38 -0.73 -14.91
CA MET A 472 30.78 0.51 -14.46
C MET A 472 31.40 0.95 -13.13
N VAL A 473 31.53 2.25 -12.91
CA VAL A 473 32.00 2.82 -11.64
C VAL A 473 30.90 3.66 -10.98
N ASP A 474 30.52 3.30 -9.76
CA ASP A 474 29.62 4.08 -8.90
C ASP A 474 30.43 5.19 -8.22
N CYS A 475 30.11 6.44 -8.56
CA CYS A 475 30.76 7.64 -8.02
C CYS A 475 30.36 7.92 -6.56
N SER A 476 29.26 7.32 -6.09
CA SER A 476 28.71 7.52 -4.74
C SER A 476 29.26 6.47 -3.75
N HIS A 477 28.50 6.18 -2.69
CA HIS A 477 28.74 5.09 -1.73
C HIS A 477 30.18 5.02 -1.19
N GLY A 478 30.88 3.89 -1.38
CA GLY A 478 32.24 3.70 -0.88
C GLY A 478 33.24 4.60 -1.59
N ASN A 479 33.04 4.87 -2.88
CA ASN A 479 33.92 5.72 -3.69
C ASN A 479 33.82 7.20 -3.33
N SER A 480 32.64 7.67 -2.94
CA SER A 480 32.48 9.04 -2.42
C SER A 480 32.93 9.21 -0.96
N LEU A 481 33.34 8.13 -0.28
CA LEU A 481 33.55 8.09 1.16
C LEU A 481 32.31 8.55 1.95
N LYS A 482 31.11 8.23 1.43
CA LYS A 482 29.81 8.68 1.94
C LYS A 482 29.65 10.20 2.00
N ASN A 483 30.35 10.93 1.14
CA ASN A 483 30.22 12.37 1.00
C ASN A 483 29.88 12.71 -0.45
N HIS A 484 28.63 13.09 -0.70
CA HIS A 484 28.12 13.44 -2.03
C HIS A 484 28.98 14.48 -2.76
N LYS A 485 29.64 15.41 -2.05
CA LYS A 485 30.55 16.41 -2.64
C LYS A 485 31.84 15.83 -3.23
N ASN A 486 32.12 14.56 -2.98
CA ASN A 486 33.22 13.84 -3.62
C ASN A 486 32.79 13.18 -4.93
N GLN A 487 31.50 13.01 -5.23
CA GLN A 487 31.06 12.40 -6.49
C GLN A 487 31.62 13.12 -7.73
N PRO A 488 31.64 14.47 -7.81
CA PRO A 488 32.25 15.17 -8.95
C PRO A 488 33.76 14.92 -9.06
N LYS A 489 34.46 14.73 -7.94
CA LYS A 489 35.90 14.41 -7.94
C LYS A 489 36.16 13.01 -8.48
N VAL A 490 35.31 12.04 -8.11
CA VAL A 490 35.37 10.68 -8.66
C VAL A 490 35.09 10.72 -10.16
N ALA A 491 34.06 11.44 -10.58
CA ALA A 491 33.72 11.59 -11.99
C ALA A 491 34.84 12.27 -12.79
N SER A 492 35.50 13.30 -12.24
CA SER A 492 36.62 13.98 -12.89
C SER A 492 37.86 13.07 -13.04
N GLU A 493 38.18 12.25 -12.03
CA GLU A 493 39.24 11.24 -12.14
C GLU A 493 38.95 10.20 -13.24
N LEU A 494 37.69 9.74 -13.33
CA LEU A 494 37.25 8.83 -14.38
C LEU A 494 37.26 9.51 -15.75
N ALA A 495 36.82 10.76 -15.85
CA ALA A 495 36.89 11.56 -17.06
C ALA A 495 38.34 11.71 -17.55
N ALA A 496 39.29 11.94 -16.64
CA ALA A 496 40.71 12.01 -16.95
C ALA A 496 41.30 10.67 -17.45
N GLN A 497 40.80 9.53 -16.98
CA GLN A 497 41.19 8.21 -17.49
C GLN A 497 40.57 7.95 -18.87
N ILE A 498 39.28 8.23 -19.03
CA ILE A 498 38.53 8.07 -20.28
C ILE A 498 39.16 8.92 -21.39
N SER A 499 39.45 10.21 -21.11
CA SER A 499 40.03 11.13 -22.08
C SER A 499 41.43 10.74 -22.55
N LYS A 500 42.15 9.91 -21.76
CA LYS A 500 43.46 9.34 -22.12
C LYS A 500 43.36 8.01 -22.90
N GLY A 501 42.14 7.54 -23.20
CA GLY A 501 41.93 6.32 -23.98
C GLY A 501 41.46 5.11 -23.18
N GLU A 502 41.09 5.23 -21.89
CA GLU A 502 40.54 4.10 -21.14
C GLU A 502 39.19 3.66 -21.73
N THR A 503 39.11 2.40 -22.15
CA THR A 503 37.95 1.78 -22.80
C THR A 503 37.18 0.82 -21.88
N ALA A 504 37.78 0.39 -20.77
CA ALA A 504 37.16 -0.53 -19.83
C ALA A 504 36.05 0.12 -19.01
N VAL A 505 36.18 1.43 -18.72
CA VAL A 505 35.10 2.20 -18.09
C VAL A 505 34.02 2.44 -19.13
N MET A 506 33.03 1.55 -19.16
CA MET A 506 31.89 1.61 -20.09
C MET A 506 30.73 2.44 -19.54
N GLY A 507 30.73 2.68 -18.22
CA GLY A 507 29.70 3.50 -17.61
C GLY A 507 30.02 4.01 -16.22
N VAL A 508 29.19 4.92 -15.74
CA VAL A 508 29.23 5.47 -14.38
C VAL A 508 27.85 5.48 -13.75
N MET A 509 27.80 5.43 -12.41
CA MET A 509 26.58 5.60 -11.63
C MET A 509 26.72 6.79 -10.68
N ILE A 510 25.74 7.70 -10.68
CA ILE A 510 25.78 8.97 -9.94
C ILE A 510 24.47 9.16 -9.18
N GLU A 511 24.55 9.60 -7.93
CA GLU A 511 23.40 9.98 -7.12
C GLU A 511 23.24 11.50 -7.12
N SER A 512 22.22 11.97 -7.82
CA SER A 512 21.89 13.38 -8.06
C SER A 512 20.42 13.65 -7.82
N ASN A 513 20.06 14.87 -7.45
CA ASN A 513 18.68 15.28 -7.28
C ASN A 513 18.52 16.73 -7.71
N ILE A 514 17.31 17.28 -7.65
CA ILE A 514 17.08 18.70 -7.91
C ILE A 514 17.93 19.54 -6.94
N ASN A 515 17.89 19.20 -5.65
CA ASN A 515 18.64 19.87 -4.59
C ASN A 515 19.68 18.92 -3.95
N GLU A 516 20.82 19.47 -3.50
CA GLU A 516 21.91 18.69 -2.90
C GLU A 516 21.57 18.15 -1.50
N GLY A 517 22.40 17.22 -1.03
CA GLY A 517 22.36 16.73 0.34
C GLY A 517 21.27 15.69 0.56
N ASN A 518 20.95 15.48 1.83
CA ASN A 518 19.81 14.68 2.26
C ASN A 518 19.11 15.33 3.45
N GLN A 519 17.95 14.78 3.80
CA GLN A 519 17.18 15.15 4.97
C GLN A 519 16.63 13.91 5.67
N LYS A 520 16.27 14.05 6.95
CA LYS A 520 15.49 13.04 7.66
C LYS A 520 14.01 13.37 7.51
N VAL A 521 13.16 12.34 7.55
CA VAL A 521 11.71 12.54 7.67
C VAL A 521 11.43 13.27 8.99
N PRO A 522 10.82 14.47 8.96
CA PRO A 522 10.57 15.28 10.14
C PRO A 522 9.41 14.70 10.97
N LYS A 523 9.25 15.14 12.23
CA LYS A 523 8.20 14.61 13.12
C LYS A 523 6.80 15.00 12.65
N GLU A 524 6.70 16.12 11.96
CA GLU A 524 5.50 16.69 11.37
C GLU A 524 5.01 15.89 10.14
N GLY A 525 5.80 14.92 9.67
CA GLY A 525 5.45 14.04 8.55
C GLY A 525 5.94 14.57 7.19
N PRO A 526 5.54 13.90 6.09
CA PRO A 526 6.06 14.18 4.74
C PRO A 526 5.76 15.59 4.23
N SER A 527 4.74 16.27 4.74
CA SER A 527 4.38 17.64 4.33
C SER A 527 5.43 18.70 4.67
N ALA A 528 6.37 18.39 5.57
CA ALA A 528 7.47 19.28 5.95
C ALA A 528 8.80 18.92 5.27
N LEU A 529 8.81 17.94 4.36
CA LEU A 529 10.01 17.61 3.58
C LEU A 529 10.36 18.75 2.62
N LYS A 530 11.65 19.07 2.54
CA LYS A 530 12.17 19.98 1.52
C LYS A 530 12.01 19.32 0.15
N TYR A 531 11.45 20.07 -0.79
CA TYR A 531 11.23 19.60 -2.15
C TYR A 531 12.55 19.22 -2.84
N GLY A 532 12.57 18.11 -3.58
CA GLY A 532 13.74 17.72 -4.39
C GLY A 532 15.01 17.38 -3.60
N VAL A 533 14.91 17.13 -2.28
CA VAL A 533 16.04 16.71 -1.42
C VAL A 533 15.83 15.26 -1.00
N SER A 534 16.85 14.42 -1.18
CA SER A 534 16.79 12.99 -0.83
C SER A 534 16.48 12.73 0.65
N ILE A 535 15.68 11.71 0.95
CA ILE A 535 15.44 11.22 2.32
C ILE A 535 16.31 10.02 2.71
N THR A 536 17.22 9.61 1.82
CA THR A 536 18.14 8.49 2.00
C THR A 536 19.59 8.96 1.93
N ASP A 537 20.38 8.57 0.92
CA ASP A 537 21.75 9.11 0.78
C ASP A 537 21.75 10.49 0.15
N ALA A 538 22.78 11.25 0.50
CA ALA A 538 22.98 12.59 0.02
C ALA A 538 23.31 12.58 -1.47
N CYS A 539 22.66 13.47 -2.22
CA CYS A 539 22.83 13.59 -3.67
C CYS A 539 23.58 14.88 -4.02
N ILE A 540 24.19 14.97 -5.20
CA ILE A 540 24.70 16.24 -5.74
C ILE A 540 23.56 17.12 -6.27
N HIS A 541 23.80 18.44 -6.36
CA HIS A 541 22.86 19.40 -6.91
C HIS A 541 22.66 19.19 -8.42
N TRP A 542 21.58 19.74 -8.99
CA TRP A 542 21.38 19.73 -10.43
C TRP A 542 22.52 20.44 -11.20
N ASP A 543 23.03 21.57 -10.69
CA ASP A 543 24.14 22.29 -11.35
C ASP A 543 25.45 21.48 -11.38
N ASP A 544 25.74 20.76 -10.30
CA ASP A 544 26.86 19.80 -10.26
C ASP A 544 26.62 18.65 -11.24
N THR A 545 25.37 18.21 -11.37
CA THR A 545 24.96 17.15 -12.32
C THR A 545 25.26 17.56 -13.75
N VAL A 546 24.86 18.77 -14.15
CA VAL A 546 25.16 19.32 -15.48
C VAL A 546 26.66 19.40 -15.71
N SER A 547 27.41 19.91 -14.74
CA SER A 547 28.87 20.06 -14.83
C SER A 547 29.57 18.71 -15.03
N VAL A 548 29.15 17.68 -14.27
CA VAL A 548 29.70 16.32 -14.38
C VAL A 548 29.35 15.69 -15.74
N LEU A 549 28.12 15.86 -16.23
CA LEU A 549 27.73 15.34 -17.55
C LEU A 549 28.51 16.02 -18.68
N ASP A 550 28.71 17.33 -18.62
CA ASP A 550 29.53 18.09 -19.58
C ASP A 550 30.98 17.59 -19.62
N GLU A 551 31.58 17.35 -18.44
CA GLU A 551 32.96 16.85 -18.33
C GLU A 551 33.08 15.42 -18.89
N LEU A 552 32.17 14.52 -18.52
CA LEU A 552 32.15 13.14 -19.01
C LEU A 552 31.95 13.07 -20.53
N ALA A 553 31.04 13.88 -21.08
CA ALA A 553 30.83 13.96 -22.52
C ALA A 553 32.10 14.45 -23.25
N SER A 554 32.77 15.48 -22.71
CA SER A 554 34.05 15.96 -23.25
C SER A 554 35.13 14.87 -23.23
N ALA A 555 35.22 14.10 -22.15
CA ALA A 555 36.16 12.98 -22.06
C ALA A 555 35.89 11.89 -23.09
N VAL A 556 34.63 11.55 -23.35
CA VAL A 556 34.25 10.57 -24.40
C VAL A 556 34.63 11.07 -25.79
N LYS A 557 34.45 12.37 -26.09
CA LYS A 557 34.92 12.95 -27.36
C LYS A 557 36.43 12.78 -27.52
N GLN A 558 37.20 13.17 -26.50
CA GLN A 558 38.66 13.04 -26.51
C GLN A 558 39.12 11.59 -26.67
N ARG A 559 38.45 10.64 -25.99
CA ARG A 559 38.71 9.20 -26.15
C ARG A 559 38.59 8.77 -27.61
N ARG A 560 37.49 9.15 -28.28
CA ARG A 560 37.26 8.79 -29.69
C ARG A 560 38.32 9.38 -30.61
N GLU A 561 38.73 10.62 -30.38
CA GLU A 561 39.82 11.24 -31.15
C GLU A 561 41.14 10.46 -31.01
N ILE A 562 41.50 10.03 -29.79
CA ILE A 562 42.71 9.23 -29.56
C ILE A 562 42.61 7.86 -30.24
N LEU A 563 41.49 7.15 -30.07
CA LEU A 563 41.33 5.81 -30.65
C LEU A 563 41.32 5.83 -32.18
N SER A 564 40.70 6.87 -32.78
CA SER A 564 40.73 7.06 -34.24
C SER A 564 42.14 7.32 -34.78
N ARG A 565 42.95 8.15 -34.10
CA ARG A 565 44.35 8.39 -34.46
C ARG A 565 45.22 7.13 -34.36
N ASN A 566 44.89 6.25 -33.43
CA ASN A 566 45.64 5.01 -33.19
C ASN A 566 45.17 3.83 -34.07
N GLY A 567 44.21 4.01 -34.97
CA GLY A 567 43.71 2.97 -35.87
C GLY A 567 42.90 1.87 -35.18
N HIS A 568 42.32 2.16 -34.01
CA HIS A 568 41.50 1.22 -33.22
C HIS A 568 39.99 1.54 -33.33
N ALA A 569 39.58 2.24 -34.39
CA ALA A 569 38.19 2.64 -34.63
C ALA A 569 37.33 1.48 -35.13
#